data_AF-A0A3D1CFN7-F1
#
_entry.id   AF-A0A3D1CFN7-F1
#
_cell.length_a   1.000
_cell.length_b   1.000
_cell.length_c   1.000
_cell.angle_alpha   90.00
_cell.angle_beta   90.00
_cell.angle_gamma   90.00
#
_symmetry.space_group_name_H-M   'P 1'
#
loop_
_entity.id
_entity.type
_entity.pdbx_description
1 polymer ?
#
loop_
_entity_poly.entity_id
_entity_poly.type
_entity_poly.pdbx_seq_one_letter_code
_entity_poly.pdbx_strand_id
1 'polypeptide(L)' 'VNPDYVFVAAAKVGGIHANNTYPAEFIRDNLAIQNNVIHHAYLNNVKRLLFLGSSCIYPKNAPQP' A
#
# COMPACT_ATOMS: atom_id res chain seq x y z
N VAL A 1 8.01 13.55 18.57
CA VAL A 1 8.74 12.28 18.36
C VAL A 1 8.68 11.98 16.88
N ASN A 2 9.83 11.81 16.21
CA ASN A 2 9.87 11.44 14.79
C ASN A 2 10.26 9.96 14.68
N PRO A 3 9.55 9.14 13.89
CA PRO A 3 9.85 7.72 13.80
C PRO A 3 11.13 7.46 13.00
N ASP A 4 11.97 6.55 13.51
CA ASP A 4 13.14 6.07 12.75
C ASP A 4 12.74 5.09 11.64
N TYR A 5 11.65 4.33 11.86
CA TYR A 5 11.18 3.26 10.98
C TYR A 5 9.66 3.35 10.78
N VAL A 6 9.21 3.10 9.55
CA VAL A 6 7.79 3.05 9.20
C VAL A 6 7.47 1.74 8.48
N PHE A 7 6.45 1.04 8.95
CA PHE A 7 5.92 -0.17 8.33
C PHE A 7 4.51 0.13 7.83
N VAL A 8 4.33 0.22 6.51
CA VAL A 8 3.04 0.52 5.91
C VAL A 8 2.24 -0.78 5.76
N ALA A 9 1.50 -1.11 6.82
CA ALA A 9 0.57 -2.23 6.87
C ALA A 9 -0.90 -1.81 6.66
N ALA A 10 -1.15 -0.50 6.51
CA ALA A 10 -2.48 0.05 6.29
C ALA A 10 -2.84 0.00 4.80
N ALA A 11 -4.00 -0.58 4.50
CA ALA A 11 -4.57 -0.63 3.16
C ALA A 11 -6.08 -0.90 3.24
N LYS A 12 -6.82 -0.46 2.22
CA LYS A 12 -8.17 -0.98 1.93
C LYS A 12 -8.00 -2.36 1.30
N VAL A 13 -8.37 -3.39 2.05
CA VAL A 13 -8.26 -4.80 1.66
C VAL A 13 -9.64 -5.46 1.56
N GLY A 14 -9.75 -6.51 0.75
CA GLY A 14 -10.98 -7.28 0.60
C GLY A 14 -10.83 -8.44 -0.38
N GLY A 15 -11.83 -9.31 -0.41
CA GLY A 15 -11.88 -10.45 -1.33
C GLY A 15 -12.21 -10.05 -2.78
N ILE A 16 -12.32 -11.06 -3.64
CA ILE A 16 -12.60 -10.87 -5.09
C ILE A 16 -13.90 -10.10 -5.31
N HIS A 17 -14.96 -10.44 -4.58
CA HIS A 17 -16.25 -9.75 -4.70
C HIS A 17 -16.12 -8.27 -4.36
N ALA A 18 -15.50 -7.93 -3.23
CA ALA A 18 -15.33 -6.54 -2.79
C ALA A 18 -14.49 -5.70 -3.77
N ASN A 19 -13.41 -6.27 -4.33
CA ASN A 19 -12.60 -5.59 -5.33
C ASN A 19 -13.38 -5.30 -6.63
N ASN A 20 -14.23 -6.23 -7.05
CA ASN A 20 -15.06 -6.05 -8.25
C ASN A 20 -16.22 -5.08 -8.01
N THR A 21 -16.77 -5.04 -6.81
CA THR A 21 -17.87 -4.13 -6.47
C THR A 21 -17.40 -2.69 -6.28
N TYR A 22 -16.21 -2.47 -5.71
CA TYR A 22 -15.72 -1.14 -5.33
C TYR A 22 -14.34 -0.76 -5.92
N PRO A 23 -14.05 -1.00 -7.21
CA PRO A 23 -12.70 -0.88 -7.76
C PRO A 23 -12.09 0.53 -7.62
N ALA A 24 -12.92 1.57 -7.79
CA ALA A 24 -12.49 2.96 -7.67
C ALA A 24 -12.11 3.33 -6.23
N GLU A 25 -12.79 2.78 -5.23
CA GLU A 25 -12.49 3.04 -3.82
C GLU A 25 -11.19 2.34 -3.40
N PHE A 26 -11.01 1.09 -3.82
CA PHE A 26 -9.77 0.36 -3.57
C PHE A 26 -8.55 1.10 -4.10
N ILE A 27 -8.59 1.62 -5.34
CA ILE A 27 -7.44 2.37 -5.87
C ILE A 27 -7.30 3.73 -5.19
N ARG A 28 -8.38 4.50 -5.03
CA ARG A 28 -8.34 5.84 -4.43
C ARG A 28 -7.77 5.80 -3.02
N ASP A 29 -8.30 4.93 -2.17
CA ASP A 29 -7.95 4.90 -0.75
C ASP A 29 -6.51 4.41 -0.55
N ASN A 30 -6.10 3.36 -1.29
CA ASN A 30 -4.73 2.85 -1.20
C ASN A 30 -3.70 3.85 -1.75
N LEU A 31 -4.00 4.57 -2.83
CA LEU A 31 -3.15 5.65 -3.33
C LEU A 31 -3.03 6.78 -2.29
N ALA A 32 -4.14 7.20 -1.67
CA ALA A 32 -4.13 8.24 -0.65
C ALA A 32 -3.28 7.82 0.56
N ILE A 33 -3.47 6.59 1.07
CA ILE A 33 -2.71 6.06 2.21
C ILE A 33 -1.22 6.02 1.88
N GLN A 34 -0.82 5.33 0.82
CA GLN A 34 0.59 5.12 0.52
C GLN A 34 1.30 6.44 0.20
N ASN A 35 0.67 7.33 -0.57
CA ASN A 35 1.31 8.58 -1.00
C ASN A 35 1.54 9.49 0.20
N ASN A 36 0.55 9.64 1.08
CA ASN A 36 0.69 10.46 2.28
C ASN A 36 1.75 9.89 3.22
N VAL A 37 1.73 8.57 3.48
CA VAL A 37 2.69 7.96 4.41
C VAL A 37 4.12 8.04 3.87
N ILE A 38 4.33 7.76 2.58
CA ILE A 38 5.66 7.85 1.96
C ILE A 38 6.15 9.29 1.95
N HIS A 39 5.30 10.25 1.57
CA HIS A 39 5.67 11.66 1.52
C HIS A 39 6.03 12.21 2.90
N HIS A 40 5.23 11.92 3.93
CA HIS A 40 5.52 12.38 5.28
C HIS A 40 6.69 11.63 5.93
N ALA A 41 6.96 10.37 5.57
CA ALA A 41 8.17 9.68 5.99
C ALA A 41 9.44 10.38 5.45
N TYR A 42 9.40 10.83 4.19
CA TYR A 42 10.47 11.65 3.61
C TYR A 42 10.64 12.98 4.35
N LEU A 43 9.55 13.75 4.55
CA LEU A 43 9.61 15.05 5.24
C LEU A 43 10.12 14.96 6.68
N ASN A 44 9.92 13.81 7.35
CA ASN A 44 10.33 13.60 8.74
C ASN A 44 11.67 12.86 8.87
N ASN A 45 12.42 12.68 7.79
CA ASN A 45 13.73 11.99 7.78
C ASN A 45 13.69 10.57 8.37
N VAL A 46 12.63 9.82 8.06
CA VAL A 46 12.53 8.40 8.43
C VAL A 46 13.71 7.64 7.81
N LYS A 47 14.43 6.85 8.62
CA LYS A 47 15.64 6.14 8.15
C LYS A 47 15.30 5.00 7.19
N ARG A 48 14.21 4.26 7.44
CA ARG A 48 13.72 3.22 6.52
C ARG A 48 12.20 3.09 6.56
N LEU A 49 11.63 2.83 5.39
CA LEU A 49 10.22 2.51 5.21
C LEU A 49 10.09 1.14 4.54
N LEU A 50 9.23 0.28 5.09
CA LEU A 50 8.82 -0.98 4.46
C LEU A 50 7.35 -0.87 4.04
N PHE A 51 7.09 -0.94 2.74
CA PHE A 51 5.75 -0.99 2.19
C PHE A 51 5.32 -2.45 1.96
N LEU A 52 4.27 -2.89 2.65
CA LEU A 52 3.76 -4.25 2.53
C LEU A 52 2.77 -4.32 1.37
N GLY A 53 3.26 -4.77 0.21
CA GLY A 53 2.46 -4.96 -1.00
C GLY A 53 1.61 -6.24 -0.99
N SER A 54 1.09 -6.59 -2.17
CA SER A 54 0.29 -7.80 -2.39
C SER A 54 0.84 -8.58 -3.57
N SER A 55 0.69 -9.92 -3.56
CA SER A 55 1.02 -10.77 -4.72
C SER A 55 0.13 -10.49 -5.93
N CYS A 56 -1.02 -9.81 -5.75
CA CYS A 56 -1.94 -9.44 -6.83
C CYS A 56 -1.37 -8.42 -7.82
N ILE A 57 -0.19 -7.84 -7.57
CA ILE A 57 0.48 -6.93 -8.50
C ILE A 57 1.02 -7.65 -9.73
N TYR A 58 1.27 -8.95 -9.63
CA TYR A 58 1.85 -9.71 -10.73
C TYR A 58 0.81 -9.97 -11.83
N PRO A 59 1.22 -10.01 -13.10
CA PRO A 59 0.35 -10.41 -14.19
C PRO A 59 -0.26 -11.79 -13.92
N LYS A 60 -1.53 -11.97 -14.31
CA LYS A 60 -2.29 -13.21 -14.09
C LYS A 60 -1.56 -14.49 -14.57
N ASN A 61 -0.75 -14.38 -15.62
CA ASN A 61 -0.04 -15.50 -16.25
C ASN A 61 1.47 -15.50 -15.95
N ALA A 62 1.93 -14.75 -14.95
CA ALA A 62 3.33 -14.80 -14.51
C ALA A 62 3.60 -16.10 -13.73
N PRO A 63 4.83 -16.66 -13.78
CA PRO A 63 5.23 -17.72 -12.85
C PRO A 63 5.11 -17.21 -11.41
N GLN A 64 4.58 -18.06 -10.52
CA GLN A 64 4.51 -17.72 -9.10
C GLN A 64 5.94 -17.52 -8.56
N PRO A 65 6.22 -16.38 -7.90
CA PRO A 65 7.47 -16.20 -7.16
C PRO A 65 7.58 -17.13 -5.95
#